data_AF-A0A3P6ERD4-F1
#
_entry.id   AF-A0A3P6ERD4-F1
#
_cell.length_a   1.000
_cell.length_b   1.000
_cell.length_c   1.000
_cell.angle_alpha   90.00
_cell.angle_beta   90.00
_cell.angle_gamma   90.00
#
_symmetry.space_group_name_H-M   'P 1'
#
loop_
_entity.id
_entity.type
_entity.pdbx_description
1 polymer ?
#
loop_
_entity_poly.entity_id
_entity_poly.type
_entity_poly.pdbx_seq_one_letter_code
_entity_poly.pdbx_strand_id
1 'polypeptide(L)'
;MSNLHYSLLLHCYRRRLYHVHSTQREKLLPEAQEEEPPQVNISKLRAVLVTSLNPEYSNNLKRVYWERVSSTGDVIIGVYQASQEMHQQRNKKLHNQKALAEMYLLSLTDNIVTSAWSTFGYVAQGLGGMKPWILYKPENYTVPDPPCGRATSMEPCFHSPPLYGCEADTGGTDALKIASPFVRRCEDRDRPGVKAKTLLLTF
;
A
#
# COMPACT_ATOMS: atom_id res chain seq x y z
N MET A 1 4.64 18.89 20.64
CA MET A 1 5.23 17.54 20.77
C MET A 1 4.42 16.58 19.90
N SER A 2 4.86 16.42 18.65
CA SER A 2 4.20 15.65 17.61
C SER A 2 4.39 14.15 17.86
N ASN A 3 3.35 13.51 18.40
CA ASN A 3 3.22 12.06 18.45
C ASN A 3 3.02 11.52 17.02
N LEU A 4 4.10 11.47 16.25
CA LEU A 4 4.17 10.70 15.01
C LEU A 4 4.15 9.22 15.39
N HIS A 5 2.94 8.69 15.54
CA HIS A 5 2.64 7.27 15.38
C HIS A 5 2.95 6.90 13.93
N TYR A 6 4.24 6.84 13.57
CA TYR A 6 4.64 5.93 12.51
C TYR A 6 4.26 4.57 13.04
N SER A 7 3.25 4.00 12.42
CA SER A 7 2.81 2.68 12.72
C SER A 7 2.55 2.06 11.38
N LEU A 8 3.50 1.25 10.94
CA LEU A 8 3.19 0.11 10.11
C LEU A 8 2.40 -0.91 10.97
N LEU A 9 1.35 -0.47 11.67
CA LEU A 9 0.34 -1.35 12.23
C LEU A 9 -0.65 -1.56 11.09
N LEU A 10 -0.38 -2.62 10.32
CA LEU A 10 -1.38 -3.68 10.29
C LEU A 10 -1.71 -4.01 11.76
N HIS A 11 -2.55 -3.18 12.38
CA HIS A 11 -3.16 -3.51 13.65
C HIS A 11 -4.08 -4.67 13.30
N CYS A 12 -3.58 -5.88 13.50
CA CYS A 12 -4.38 -6.97 14.04
C CYS A 12 -5.73 -7.18 13.34
N TYR A 13 -5.81 -7.07 12.00
CA TYR A 13 -7.04 -7.45 11.30
C TYR A 13 -7.01 -8.96 11.13
N ARG A 14 -7.72 -9.65 12.02
CA ARG A 14 -7.93 -11.11 12.11
C ARG A 14 -8.48 -11.79 10.84
N ARG A 15 -8.54 -11.12 9.68
CA ARG A 15 -8.92 -11.76 8.40
C ARG A 15 -7.70 -11.92 7.50
N ARG A 16 -7.31 -13.19 7.33
CA ARG A 16 -6.01 -13.66 6.85
C ARG A 16 -5.76 -13.52 5.32
N LEU A 17 -6.72 -13.00 4.53
CA LEU A 17 -6.71 -13.18 3.05
C LEU A 17 -7.09 -11.96 2.19
N TYR A 18 -7.40 -10.78 2.74
CA TYR A 18 -7.91 -9.68 1.89
C TYR A 18 -6.86 -9.06 0.96
N HIS A 19 -5.57 -9.15 1.30
CA HIS A 19 -4.47 -8.77 0.40
C HIS A 19 -4.45 -9.62 -0.88
N VAL A 20 -4.80 -10.91 -0.77
CA VAL A 20 -4.90 -11.82 -1.91
C VAL A 20 -6.07 -11.41 -2.80
N HIS A 21 -7.24 -11.16 -2.22
CA HIS A 21 -8.42 -10.71 -2.97
C HIS A 21 -8.18 -9.39 -3.72
N SER A 22 -7.54 -8.41 -3.07
CA SER A 22 -7.15 -7.14 -3.69
C SER A 22 -6.21 -7.32 -4.88
N THR A 23 -5.15 -8.11 -4.72
CA THR A 23 -4.14 -8.32 -5.79
C THR A 23 -4.69 -9.12 -6.97
N GLN A 24 -5.60 -10.06 -6.72
CA GLN A 24 -6.27 -10.85 -7.75
C GLN A 24 -7.28 -10.01 -8.55
N ARG A 25 -8.15 -9.27 -7.84
CA ARG A 25 -9.18 -8.42 -8.45
C ARG A 25 -8.58 -7.37 -9.40
N GLU A 26 -7.44 -6.79 -9.03
CA GLU A 26 -6.74 -5.79 -9.84
C GLU A 26 -5.70 -6.38 -10.81
N LYS A 27 -5.71 -7.72 -10.99
CA LYS A 27 -4.86 -8.46 -11.93
C LYS A 27 -3.35 -8.28 -11.70
N LEU A 28 -2.96 -7.87 -10.49
CA LEU A 28 -1.56 -7.76 -10.08
C LEU A 28 -0.96 -9.16 -9.92
N LEU A 29 -1.74 -10.07 -9.32
CA LEU A 29 -1.43 -11.49 -9.19
C LEU A 29 -2.58 -12.32 -9.75
N PRO A 30 -2.29 -13.50 -10.36
CA PRO A 30 -3.33 -14.39 -10.87
C PRO A 30 -4.11 -15.09 -9.76
N GLU A 31 -5.29 -15.62 -10.10
CA GLU A 31 -6.03 -16.53 -9.22
C GLU A 31 -5.32 -17.89 -9.13
N ALA A 32 -5.28 -18.44 -7.91
CA ALA A 32 -4.70 -19.75 -7.64
C ALA A 32 -5.77 -20.83 -7.81
N GLN A 33 -5.52 -21.83 -8.66
CA GLN A 33 -6.40 -22.99 -8.84
C GLN A 33 -5.76 -24.28 -8.31
N GLU A 34 -6.60 -25.25 -7.95
CA GLU A 34 -6.26 -26.61 -7.55
C GLU A 34 -6.50 -27.56 -8.73
N GLU A 35 -5.67 -27.51 -9.78
CA GLU A 35 -5.69 -28.54 -10.83
C GLU A 35 -4.29 -29.11 -11.08
N GLU A 36 -4.25 -30.40 -11.42
CA GLU A 36 -3.03 -31.17 -11.70
C GLU A 36 -2.13 -30.48 -12.74
N PRO A 37 -0.80 -30.57 -12.61
CA PRO A 37 0.12 -29.79 -13.42
C PRO A 37 0.00 -30.16 -14.91
N PRO A 38 -0.47 -29.25 -15.79
CA PRO A 38 -0.28 -29.43 -17.22
C PRO A 38 1.21 -29.24 -17.54
N GLN A 39 1.69 -29.80 -18.64
CA GLN A 39 3.07 -29.63 -19.09
C GLN A 39 3.43 -28.14 -19.16
N VAL A 40 4.35 -27.73 -18.28
CA VAL A 40 4.64 -26.33 -17.97
C VAL A 40 5.58 -25.74 -19.03
N ASN A 41 5.06 -24.92 -19.94
CA ASN A 41 5.88 -23.98 -20.69
C ASN A 41 6.09 -22.71 -19.84
N ILE A 42 7.11 -22.73 -18.98
CA ILE A 42 7.44 -21.60 -18.10
C ILE A 42 7.82 -20.40 -18.97
N SER A 43 6.97 -19.38 -19.05
CA SER A 43 7.20 -18.21 -19.91
C SER A 43 7.39 -16.89 -19.14
N LYS A 44 6.94 -16.76 -17.88
CA LYS A 44 7.10 -15.51 -17.11
C LYS A 44 7.27 -15.72 -15.59
N LEU A 45 8.29 -15.09 -15.00
CA LEU A 45 8.50 -15.03 -13.55
C LEU A 45 7.97 -13.69 -13.00
N ARG A 46 7.20 -13.72 -11.91
CA ARG A 46 6.83 -12.53 -11.12
C ARG A 46 7.40 -12.64 -9.71
N ALA A 47 8.08 -11.59 -9.26
CA ALA A 47 8.52 -11.47 -7.88
C ALA A 47 7.59 -10.54 -7.10
N VAL A 48 7.17 -10.97 -5.92
CA VAL A 48 6.33 -10.20 -5.00
C VAL A 48 7.15 -9.88 -3.77
N LEU A 49 7.52 -8.61 -3.62
CA LEU A 49 8.17 -8.11 -2.42
C LEU A 49 7.12 -7.68 -1.40
N VAL A 50 7.21 -8.22 -0.18
CA VAL A 50 6.34 -7.90 0.95
C VAL A 50 7.18 -7.28 2.06
N THR A 51 6.82 -6.08 2.50
CA THR A 51 7.42 -5.41 3.67
C THR A 51 6.37 -5.29 4.76
N SER A 52 6.63 -5.91 5.91
CA SER A 52 5.71 -5.90 7.04
C SER A 52 6.48 -6.17 8.32
N LEU A 53 6.04 -5.57 9.43
CA LEU A 53 6.55 -5.93 10.75
C LEU A 53 6.25 -7.41 11.07
N ASN A 54 5.03 -7.87 10.74
CA ASN A 54 4.60 -9.24 10.95
C ASN A 54 4.84 -10.09 9.68
N PRO A 55 5.59 -11.21 9.76
CA PRO A 55 5.84 -12.10 8.62
C PRO A 55 4.63 -12.90 8.13
N GLU A 56 3.56 -12.98 8.92
CA GLU A 56 2.38 -13.79 8.61
C GLU A 56 1.76 -13.44 7.25
N TYR A 57 1.80 -12.17 6.82
CA TYR A 57 1.30 -11.74 5.53
C TYR A 57 2.09 -12.33 4.36
N SER A 58 3.42 -12.30 4.42
CA SER A 58 4.28 -12.92 3.41
C SER A 58 4.13 -14.44 3.42
N ASN A 59 4.04 -15.06 4.60
CA ASN A 59 3.85 -16.50 4.73
C ASN A 59 2.51 -16.96 4.17
N ASN A 60 1.43 -16.19 4.37
CA ASN A 60 0.13 -16.48 3.77
C ASN A 60 0.16 -16.36 2.25
N LEU A 61 0.79 -15.31 1.71
CA LEU A 61 0.97 -15.16 0.25
C LEU A 61 1.82 -16.29 -0.33
N LYS A 62 2.92 -16.65 0.33
CA LYS A 62 3.72 -17.82 -0.02
C LYS A 62 2.82 -19.04 -0.09
N ARG A 63 2.09 -19.39 0.97
CA ARG A 63 1.22 -20.58 0.96
C ARG A 63 0.15 -20.59 -0.15
N VAL A 64 -0.35 -19.42 -0.56
CA VAL A 64 -1.33 -19.33 -1.67
C VAL A 64 -0.68 -19.58 -3.03
N TYR A 65 0.57 -19.15 -3.22
CA TYR A 65 1.28 -19.26 -4.51
C TYR A 65 2.35 -20.37 -4.54
N TRP A 66 2.61 -21.00 -3.40
CA TRP A 66 3.52 -22.14 -3.23
C TRP A 66 2.82 -23.40 -3.74
N GLU A 67 3.49 -24.15 -4.62
CA GLU A 67 2.99 -25.38 -5.24
C GLU A 67 1.75 -25.22 -6.15
N ARG A 68 1.22 -24.00 -6.31
CA ARG A 68 0.07 -23.73 -7.19
C ARG A 68 0.53 -23.01 -8.47
N VAL A 69 0.38 -23.70 -9.59
CA VAL A 69 0.50 -23.08 -10.91
C VAL A 69 -0.60 -22.03 -11.03
N SER A 70 -0.26 -20.83 -11.54
CA SER A 70 -1.27 -19.81 -11.92
C SER A 70 -2.39 -20.47 -12.74
N SER A 71 -3.64 -20.01 -12.60
CA SER A 71 -4.79 -20.45 -13.44
C SER A 71 -4.52 -20.51 -14.95
N THR A 72 -3.48 -19.83 -15.42
CA THR A 72 -3.02 -19.80 -16.82
C THR A 72 -1.83 -20.72 -17.14
N GLY A 73 -1.26 -21.50 -16.21
CA GLY A 73 -0.10 -22.36 -16.49
C GLY A 73 1.26 -21.65 -16.58
N ASP A 74 1.26 -20.37 -16.95
CA ASP A 74 2.41 -19.70 -17.56
C ASP A 74 3.26 -18.81 -16.62
N VAL A 75 2.84 -18.61 -15.37
CA VAL A 75 3.46 -17.64 -14.44
C VAL A 75 3.89 -18.27 -13.12
N ILE A 76 5.19 -18.19 -12.81
CA ILE A 76 5.75 -18.55 -11.50
C ILE A 76 5.77 -17.31 -10.60
N ILE A 77 5.35 -17.43 -9.35
CA ILE A 77 5.30 -16.34 -8.38
C ILE A 77 6.24 -16.62 -7.22
N GLY A 78 7.32 -15.84 -7.12
CA GLY A 78 8.21 -15.85 -5.97
C GLY A 78 7.78 -14.77 -4.97
N VAL A 79 7.56 -15.13 -3.71
CA VAL A 79 7.20 -14.17 -2.65
C VAL A 79 8.39 -13.99 -1.69
N TYR A 80 8.80 -12.74 -1.46
CA TYR A 80 9.99 -12.39 -0.69
C TYR A 80 9.65 -11.35 0.38
N GLN A 81 10.31 -11.43 1.55
CA GLN A 81 10.23 -10.42 2.60
C GLN A 81 11.62 -10.18 3.16
N ALA A 82 12.05 -8.93 3.17
CA ALA A 82 13.43 -8.55 3.51
C ALA A 82 13.72 -8.62 5.01
N SER A 83 12.81 -8.12 5.86
CA SER A 83 12.96 -8.18 7.32
C SER A 83 11.67 -8.54 8.04
N GLN A 84 11.79 -8.94 9.31
CA GLN A 84 10.69 -9.38 10.19
C GLN A 84 10.88 -8.76 11.59
N GLU A 85 10.79 -7.43 11.67
CA GLU A 85 11.16 -6.69 12.88
C GLU A 85 10.11 -6.80 14.02
N MET A 86 8.92 -7.32 13.74
CA MET A 86 7.76 -7.51 14.64
C MET A 86 7.16 -6.22 15.21
N HIS A 87 8.00 -5.31 15.69
CA HIS A 87 7.64 -4.04 16.31
C HIS A 87 8.55 -2.92 15.83
N GLN A 88 8.02 -1.70 15.82
CA GLN A 88 8.78 -0.52 15.43
C GLN A 88 9.77 -0.10 16.53
N GLN A 89 11.02 0.16 16.16
CA GLN A 89 12.11 0.52 17.07
C GLN A 89 12.82 1.81 16.60
N ARG A 90 12.08 2.93 16.57
CA ARG A 90 12.48 4.22 15.96
C ARG A 90 13.84 4.76 16.38
N ASN A 91 14.31 4.46 17.59
CA ASN A 91 15.57 5.01 18.10
C ASN A 91 16.78 4.09 17.82
N LYS A 92 16.59 2.97 17.11
CA LYS A 92 17.67 2.03 16.78
C LYS A 92 18.14 2.24 15.34
N LYS A 93 19.41 2.62 15.20
CA LYS A 93 20.05 2.89 13.90
C LYS A 93 19.86 1.74 12.90
N LEU A 94 20.16 0.50 13.30
CA LEU A 94 20.05 -0.66 12.41
C LEU A 94 18.62 -0.93 11.96
N HIS A 95 17.64 -0.77 12.86
CA HIS A 95 16.22 -0.91 12.53
C HIS A 95 15.78 0.12 11.49
N ASN A 96 16.16 1.38 11.69
CA ASN A 96 15.84 2.45 10.73
C ASN A 96 16.54 2.27 9.38
N GLN A 97 17.78 1.74 9.37
CA GLN A 97 18.50 1.43 8.14
C GLN A 97 17.79 0.32 7.34
N LYS A 98 17.30 -0.73 8.01
CA LYS A 98 16.47 -1.76 7.36
C LYS A 98 15.16 -1.18 6.82
N ALA A 99 14.47 -0.37 7.62
CA ALA A 99 13.23 0.28 7.19
C ALA A 99 13.45 1.16 5.95
N LEU A 100 14.54 1.93 5.92
CA LEU A 100 14.92 2.74 4.75
C LEU A 100 15.23 1.86 3.54
N ALA A 101 16.02 0.79 3.71
CA ALA A 101 16.33 -0.15 2.64
C ALA A 101 15.05 -0.78 2.06
N GLU A 102 14.09 -1.15 2.91
CA GLU A 102 12.80 -1.67 2.47
C GLU A 102 11.96 -0.66 1.69
N MET A 103 11.94 0.62 2.09
CA MET A 103 11.28 1.68 1.30
C MET A 103 11.88 1.81 -0.10
N TYR A 104 13.22 1.74 -0.22
CA TYR A 104 13.90 1.76 -1.51
C TYR A 104 13.65 0.48 -2.32
N LEU A 105 13.64 -0.69 -1.69
CA LEU A 105 13.33 -1.93 -2.41
C LEU A 105 11.91 -1.90 -2.98
N LEU A 106 10.94 -1.36 -2.24
CA LEU A 106 9.58 -1.14 -2.74
C LEU A 106 9.55 -0.12 -3.88
N SER A 107 10.36 0.94 -3.84
CA SER A 107 10.37 1.96 -4.90
C SER A 107 10.92 1.45 -6.23
N LEU A 108 11.57 0.28 -6.24
CA LEU A 108 12.15 -0.36 -7.42
C LEU A 108 11.22 -1.39 -8.07
N THR A 109 10.01 -1.59 -7.55
CA THR A 109 9.04 -2.52 -8.15
C THR A 109 8.30 -1.89 -9.33
N ASP A 110 7.79 -2.71 -10.25
CA ASP A 110 7.00 -2.20 -11.39
C ASP A 110 5.62 -1.67 -10.97
N ASN A 111 5.06 -2.29 -9.92
CA ASN A 111 3.77 -1.92 -9.34
C ASN A 111 3.89 -1.97 -7.81
N ILE A 112 3.16 -1.08 -7.13
CA ILE A 112 3.18 -1.00 -5.68
C ILE A 112 1.76 -1.01 -5.12
N VAL A 113 1.58 -1.80 -4.06
CA VAL A 113 0.39 -1.82 -3.21
C VAL A 113 0.79 -1.24 -1.86
N THR A 114 0.10 -0.19 -1.41
CA THR A 114 0.39 0.49 -0.14
C THR A 114 -0.79 0.35 0.82
N SER A 115 -0.52 0.47 2.12
CA SER A 115 -1.57 0.46 3.15
C SER A 115 -2.04 1.88 3.45
N ALA A 116 -3.34 2.06 3.64
CA ALA A 116 -3.93 3.32 4.08
C ALA A 116 -3.23 3.89 5.33
N TRP A 117 -2.99 5.20 5.31
CA TRP A 117 -2.33 6.02 6.35
C TRP A 117 -0.83 5.75 6.52
N SER A 118 -0.25 4.85 5.73
CA SER A 118 1.16 4.50 5.86
C SER A 118 2.07 5.50 5.14
N THR A 119 2.70 6.36 5.92
CA THR A 119 3.77 7.25 5.43
C THR A 119 4.98 6.48 4.89
N PHE A 120 5.22 5.25 5.36
CA PHE A 120 6.22 4.35 4.79
C PHE A 120 5.93 4.07 3.30
N GLY A 121 4.67 3.78 2.98
CA GLY A 121 4.21 3.56 1.60
C GLY A 121 4.29 4.84 0.77
N TYR A 122 3.96 6.00 1.35
CA TYR A 122 4.07 7.28 0.65
C TYR A 122 5.51 7.61 0.24
N VAL A 123 6.50 7.27 1.07
CA VAL A 123 7.92 7.46 0.71
C VAL A 123 8.29 6.53 -0.44
N ALA A 124 7.98 5.24 -0.34
CA ALA A 124 8.31 4.26 -1.38
C ALA A 124 7.69 4.61 -2.75
N GLN A 125 6.38 4.92 -2.77
CA GLN A 125 5.70 5.27 -4.03
C GLN A 125 6.23 6.59 -4.62
N GLY A 126 6.58 7.57 -3.78
CA GLY A 126 7.12 8.85 -4.23
C GLY A 126 8.52 8.70 -4.83
N LEU A 127 9.40 7.92 -4.17
CA LEU A 127 10.74 7.61 -4.70
C LEU A 127 10.67 6.86 -6.03
N GLY A 128 9.69 5.97 -6.20
CA GLY A 128 9.50 5.20 -7.43
C GLY A 128 8.70 5.93 -8.52
N GLY A 129 8.20 7.14 -8.25
CA GLY A 129 7.31 7.84 -9.17
C GLY A 129 6.00 7.10 -9.47
N MET A 130 5.55 6.25 -8.54
CA MET A 130 4.48 5.28 -8.78
C MET A 130 3.14 5.74 -8.23
N LYS A 131 2.08 5.50 -9.01
CA LYS A 131 0.70 5.62 -8.55
C LYS A 131 0.26 4.30 -7.89
N PRO A 132 0.17 4.22 -6.55
CA PRO A 132 -0.07 2.96 -5.86
C PRO A 132 -1.51 2.46 -6.02
N TRP A 133 -1.70 1.17 -5.71
CA TRP A 133 -2.97 0.65 -5.24
C TRP A 133 -3.03 0.75 -3.72
N ILE A 134 -4.05 1.42 -3.19
CA ILE A 134 -4.18 1.66 -1.75
C ILE A 134 -5.11 0.59 -1.18
N LEU A 135 -4.59 -0.26 -0.30
CA LEU A 135 -5.40 -1.12 0.57
C LEU A 135 -6.10 -0.24 1.60
N TYR A 136 -7.43 -0.20 1.54
CA TYR A 136 -8.21 0.58 2.47
C TYR A 136 -8.14 -0.02 3.87
N LYS A 137 -8.16 0.86 4.87
CA LYS A 137 -8.13 0.47 6.27
C LYS A 137 -9.43 -0.28 6.59
N PRO A 138 -9.38 -1.51 7.12
CA PRO A 138 -10.59 -2.18 7.57
C PRO A 138 -11.22 -1.44 8.76
N GLU A 139 -12.54 -1.44 8.86
CA GLU A 139 -13.25 -0.83 10.00
C GLU A 139 -13.98 -1.92 10.78
N ASN A 140 -13.91 -1.89 12.11
CA ASN A 140 -14.57 -2.89 12.97
C ASN A 140 -14.30 -4.35 12.53
N TYR A 141 -13.06 -4.64 12.16
CA TYR A 141 -12.62 -5.95 11.64
C TYR A 141 -13.28 -6.42 10.34
N THR A 142 -13.94 -5.50 9.62
CA THR A 142 -14.59 -5.75 8.33
C THR A 142 -13.74 -5.19 7.21
N VAL A 143 -13.46 -6.04 6.22
CA VAL A 143 -12.69 -5.66 5.02
C VAL A 143 -13.57 -4.75 4.16
N PRO A 144 -13.06 -3.59 3.72
CA PRO A 144 -13.83 -2.70 2.83
C PRO A 144 -14.13 -3.37 1.48
N ASP A 145 -15.24 -2.99 0.84
CA ASP A 145 -15.53 -3.34 -0.55
C ASP A 145 -15.71 -2.05 -1.36
N PRO A 146 -14.83 -1.75 -2.34
CA PRO A 146 -13.68 -2.56 -2.74
C PRO A 146 -12.56 -2.60 -1.67
N PRO A 147 -11.72 -3.65 -1.64
CA PRO A 147 -10.65 -3.80 -0.64
C PRO A 147 -9.46 -2.85 -0.90
N CYS A 148 -9.32 -2.39 -2.13
CA CYS A 148 -8.34 -1.39 -2.53
C CYS A 148 -8.90 -0.49 -3.63
N GLY A 149 -8.23 0.63 -3.86
CA GLY A 149 -8.49 1.49 -5.01
C GLY A 149 -7.20 2.11 -5.53
N ARG A 150 -7.19 2.48 -6.81
CA ARG A 150 -6.02 3.16 -7.38
C ARG A 150 -5.95 4.58 -6.87
N ALA A 151 -4.78 5.00 -6.39
CA ALA A 151 -4.57 6.39 -6.03
C ALA A 151 -4.74 7.31 -7.25
N THR A 152 -5.11 8.55 -7.00
CA THR A 152 -5.24 9.62 -8.00
C THR A 152 -3.87 10.12 -8.48
N SER A 153 -2.88 10.16 -7.59
CA SER A 153 -1.50 10.57 -7.86
C SER A 153 -0.52 9.86 -6.91
N MET A 154 0.78 9.94 -7.22
CA MET A 154 1.88 9.41 -6.40
C MET A 154 2.16 10.23 -5.12
N GLU A 155 1.60 11.42 -5.01
CA GLU A 155 1.91 12.37 -3.93
C GLU A 155 1.49 11.84 -2.54
N PRO A 156 2.26 12.15 -1.47
CA PRO A 156 1.91 11.79 -0.11
C PRO A 156 0.65 12.50 0.37
N CYS A 157 -0.04 11.91 1.34
CA CYS A 157 -1.12 12.58 2.05
C CYS A 157 -0.58 13.45 3.19
N PHE A 158 -0.91 14.74 3.19
CA PHE A 158 -0.79 15.59 4.36
C PHE A 158 -1.93 15.28 5.33
N HIS A 159 -1.60 14.61 6.43
CA HIS A 159 -2.55 14.02 7.38
C HIS A 159 -3.29 15.01 8.27
N SER A 160 -2.72 16.18 8.51
CA SER A 160 -3.25 17.17 9.44
C SER A 160 -3.11 18.57 8.85
N PRO A 161 -3.76 18.86 7.71
CA PRO A 161 -3.75 20.19 7.14
C PRO A 161 -4.46 21.17 8.08
N PRO A 162 -4.06 22.45 8.07
CA PRO A 162 -4.83 23.49 8.73
C PRO A 162 -6.24 23.53 8.14
N LEU A 163 -7.23 23.65 9.02
CA LEU A 163 -8.65 23.64 8.70
C LEU A 163 -9.23 25.08 8.71
N TYR A 164 -8.40 26.09 8.45
CA TYR A 164 -8.81 27.48 8.47
C TYR A 164 -8.14 28.25 7.34
N GLY A 165 -8.88 29.19 6.75
CA GLY A 165 -8.33 30.15 5.79
C GLY A 165 -7.54 31.24 6.49
N CYS A 166 -6.65 31.93 5.75
CA CYS A 166 -5.95 33.10 6.25
C CYS A 166 -6.84 34.35 6.32
N GLU A 167 -7.94 34.37 5.55
CA GLU A 167 -8.95 35.43 5.59
C GLU A 167 -9.98 35.15 6.70
N ALA A 168 -10.48 36.22 7.34
CA ALA A 168 -11.26 36.16 8.57
C ALA A 168 -12.51 35.26 8.44
N ASP A 169 -12.50 34.20 9.24
CA ASP A 169 -13.59 33.35 9.72
C ASP A 169 -14.91 33.40 8.93
N THR A 170 -14.92 32.75 7.76
CA THR A 170 -16.20 32.30 7.18
C THR A 170 -16.58 30.99 7.84
N GLY A 171 -17.13 31.10 9.05
CA GLY A 171 -17.70 29.98 9.81
C GLY A 171 -18.55 29.09 8.91
N GLY A 172 -18.03 27.91 8.58
CA GLY A 172 -18.62 27.01 7.60
C GLY A 172 -17.89 25.68 7.57
N THR A 173 -18.65 24.61 7.76
CA THR A 173 -18.30 23.20 8.04
C THR A 173 -17.49 22.46 6.97
N ASP A 174 -16.78 23.17 6.09
CA ASP A 174 -15.86 22.57 5.12
C ASP A 174 -14.62 23.44 4.99
N ALA A 175 -13.91 23.53 6.12
CA ALA A 175 -12.58 24.10 6.34
C ALA A 175 -11.54 23.81 5.23
N LEU A 176 -11.81 22.79 4.44
CA LEU A 176 -11.01 22.35 3.33
C LEU A 176 -11.77 22.62 2.03
N LYS A 177 -12.22 23.86 1.84
CA LYS A 177 -12.70 24.36 0.55
C LYS A 177 -11.48 24.37 -0.37
N ILE A 178 -11.24 23.24 -1.04
CA ILE A 178 -10.08 23.06 -1.90
C ILE A 178 -10.23 24.00 -3.09
N ALA A 179 -9.72 25.22 -2.94
CA ALA A 179 -9.83 26.28 -3.93
C ALA A 179 -9.02 25.98 -5.21
N SER A 180 -8.10 25.01 -5.14
CA SER A 180 -7.21 24.65 -6.23
C SER A 180 -7.58 23.29 -6.85
N PRO A 181 -7.67 23.17 -8.18
CA PRO A 181 -7.89 21.88 -8.83
C PRO A 181 -6.74 20.88 -8.60
N PHE A 182 -5.56 21.39 -8.20
CA PHE A 182 -4.33 20.64 -7.95
C PHE A 182 -4.21 20.10 -6.52
N VAL A 183 -5.16 20.39 -5.63
CA VAL A 183 -5.22 19.79 -4.29
C VAL A 183 -6.49 18.96 -4.20
N ARG A 184 -6.44 17.80 -3.56
CA ARG A 184 -7.60 16.91 -3.38
C ARG A 184 -7.55 16.28 -1.99
N ARG A 185 -8.71 15.80 -1.52
CA ARG A 185 -8.75 14.94 -0.35
C ARG A 185 -7.99 13.64 -0.64
N CYS A 186 -7.33 13.10 0.36
CA CYS A 186 -6.65 11.81 0.24
C CYS A 186 -7.67 10.67 0.10
N GLU A 187 -7.29 9.65 -0.63
CA GLU A 187 -8.15 8.50 -0.93
C GLU A 187 -8.22 7.52 0.24
N ASP A 188 -7.27 7.59 1.17
CA ASP A 188 -6.99 6.54 2.12
C ASP A 188 -7.44 6.85 3.54
N ARG A 189 -8.14 7.97 3.78
CA ARG A 189 -8.49 8.44 5.13
C ARG A 189 -9.79 9.21 5.20
N ASP A 190 -10.57 8.93 6.25
CA ASP A 190 -11.88 9.56 6.50
C ASP A 190 -11.77 10.96 7.15
N ARG A 191 -10.63 11.25 7.78
CA ARG A 191 -10.31 12.58 8.30
C ARG A 191 -9.81 13.50 7.19
N PRO A 192 -9.94 14.84 7.32
CA PRO A 192 -9.56 15.79 6.28
C PRO A 192 -8.04 15.80 6.07
N GLY A 193 -7.54 14.87 5.25
CA GLY A 193 -6.18 14.88 4.71
C GLY A 193 -6.20 15.42 3.29
N VAL A 194 -5.10 16.06 2.88
CA VAL A 194 -4.96 16.61 1.51
C VAL A 194 -3.71 16.11 0.83
N LYS A 195 -3.77 16.00 -0.49
CA LYS A 195 -2.61 15.71 -1.32
C LYS A 195 -2.65 16.53 -2.59
N ALA A 196 -1.47 16.73 -3.17
CA ALA A 196 -1.35 17.30 -4.49
C ALA A 196 -1.80 16.29 -5.56
N LYS A 197 -2.48 16.79 -6.58
CA LYS A 197 -2.79 16.08 -7.81
C LYS A 197 -1.92 16.66 -8.91
N THR A 198 -0.73 16.10 -9.05
CA THR A 198 0.13 16.36 -10.20
C THR A 198 -0.54 15.77 -11.43
N LEU A 199 -0.98 16.62 -12.36
CA LEU A 199 -1.26 16.19 -13.73
C LEU A 199 0.10 15.82 -14.29
N LEU A 200 0.35 14.54 -14.53
CA LEU A 200 1.50 14.13 -15.34
C LEU A 200 1.36 14.87 -16.67
N LEU A 201 2.17 15.90 -16.86
CA LEU A 201 2.46 16.44 -18.18
C LEU A 201 3.10 15.27 -18.91
N THR A 202 2.35 14.68 -19.83
CA THR A 202 2.90 13.75 -20.80
C THR A 202 3.84 14.59 -21.66
N PHE A 203 5.14 14.43 -21.42
CA PHE A 203 6.19 14.96 -22.29
C PHE A 203 6.39 14.01 -23.47
#